data_AF-A0A3D9D4W4-F1
#
_entry.id   AF-A0A3D9D4W4-F1
#
_cell.length_a   1.000
_cell.length_b   1.000
_cell.length_c   1.000
_cell.angle_alpha   90.00
_cell.angle_beta   90.00
_cell.angle_gamma   90.00
#
_symmetry.space_group_name_H-M   'P 1'
#
loop_
_entity.id
_entity.type
_entity.pdbx_description
1 polymer ?
#
loop_
_entity_poly.entity_id
_entity_poly.type
_entity_poly.pdbx_seq_one_letter_code
_entity_poly.pdbx_strand_id
1 'polypeptide(L)' 'MNHSKYKYIFLFFGVIYLIDGFFTLFSTDSGNYFHFGFSFTKTQEILKQFLTSSILLLFYWYNRKK' A
#
# COMPACT_ATOMS: atom_id res chain seq x y z
N MET A 1 -9.73 -20.49 14.50
CA MET A 1 -9.68 -19.01 14.49
C MET A 1 -10.43 -18.50 13.27
N ASN A 2 -11.33 -17.53 13.44
CA ASN A 2 -12.20 -17.01 12.37
C ASN A 2 -11.40 -16.37 11.23
N HIS A 3 -10.99 -17.16 10.22
CA HIS A 3 -10.30 -16.70 9.01
C HIS A 3 -11.02 -15.54 8.30
N SER A 4 -12.34 -15.44 8.45
CA SER A 4 -13.17 -14.37 7.90
C SER A 4 -12.79 -12.95 8.38
N LYS A 5 -12.28 -12.79 9.61
CA LYS A 5 -11.94 -11.45 10.13
C LYS A 5 -10.67 -10.87 9.50
N TYR A 6 -9.66 -11.70 9.22
CA TYR A 6 -8.37 -11.24 8.69
C TYR A 6 -8.45 -10.81 7.23
N LYS A 7 -9.42 -11.32 6.48
CA LYS A 7 -9.69 -10.92 5.09
C LYS A 7 -9.87 -9.39 4.98
N TYR A 8 -10.71 -8.79 5.84
CA TYR A 8 -10.99 -7.35 5.76
C TYR A 8 -9.80 -6.47 6.17
N ILE A 9 -8.85 -7.02 6.93
CA ILE A 9 -7.62 -6.32 7.30
C ILE A 9 -6.77 -6.05 6.04
N PHE A 10 -6.64 -7.03 5.15
CA PHE A 10 -5.94 -6.85 3.87
C PHE A 10 -6.61 -5.80 2.97
N LEU A 11 -7.95 -5.78 2.93
CA LEU A 11 -8.70 -4.76 2.20
C LEU A 11 -8.44 -3.36 2.77
N PHE A 12 -8.56 -3.20 4.09
CA PHE A 12 -8.38 -1.93 4.76
C PHE A 12 -6.98 -1.35 4.53
N PHE A 13 -5.94 -2.14 4.77
CA PHE A 13 -4.56 -1.69 4.52
C PHE A 13 -4.26 -1.48 3.04
N GLY A 14 -4.81 -2.32 2.14
CA GLY A 14 -4.65 -2.13 0.71
C GLY A 14 -5.21 -0.79 0.23
N VAL A 15 -6.40 -0.40 0.71
CA VAL A 15 -7.01 0.90 0.40
C VAL A 15 -6.22 2.06 0.98
N ILE A 16 -5.73 1.95 2.23
CA ILE A 16 -4.88 2.98 2.83
C ILE A 16 -3.63 3.23 1.99
N TYR A 17 -2.88 2.17 1.65
CA TYR A 17 -1.68 2.30 0.82
C TYR A 17 -1.99 2.83 -0.59
N LEU A 18 -3.18 2.54 -1.13
CA LEU A 18 -3.61 3.10 -2.41
C LEU A 18 -3.79 4.62 -2.32
N ILE A 19 -4.52 5.07 -1.30
CA ILE A 19 -4.80 6.48 -1.05
C ILE A 19 -3.50 7.23 -0.77
N ASP A 20 -2.62 6.64 0.06
CA ASP A 20 -1.30 7.19 0.36
C ASP A 20 -0.44 7.33 -0.91
N GLY A 21 -0.46 6.32 -1.79
CA GLY A 21 0.16 6.38 -3.12
C GLY A 21 -0.33 7.55 -3.98
N PHE A 22 -1.64 7.83 -3.95
CA PHE A 22 -2.21 9.00 -4.65
C PHE A 22 -1.78 10.32 -4.01
N PHE A 23 -1.78 10.42 -2.68
CA PHE A 23 -1.29 11.62 -2.00
C PHE A 23 0.18 11.88 -2.32
N THR A 24 1.03 10.85 -2.28
CA THR A 24 2.44 10.96 -2.69
C THR A 24 2.56 11.41 -4.14
N LEU A 25 1.72 10.91 -5.05
CA LEU A 25 1.73 11.29 -6.46
C LEU A 25 1.48 12.80 -6.64
N PHE A 26 0.42 13.33 -6.00
CA PHE A 26 0.01 14.74 -6.12
C PHE A 26 0.80 15.71 -5.22
N SER A 27 1.47 15.22 -4.17
CA SER A 27 2.29 16.04 -3.29
C SER A 27 3.49 16.62 -4.02
N THR A 28 3.68 17.93 -3.94
CA THR A 28 4.74 18.66 -4.65
C THR A 28 5.98 18.89 -3.78
N ASP A 29 5.89 18.66 -2.46
CA ASP A 29 6.83 19.21 -1.48
C ASP A 29 7.95 18.26 -1.01
N SER A 30 7.97 17.00 -1.45
CA SER A 30 8.89 15.98 -0.90
C SER A 30 9.85 15.43 -1.96
N GLY A 31 11.05 15.99 -2.03
CA GLY A 31 12.11 15.52 -2.93
C GLY A 31 12.71 14.17 -2.53
N ASN A 32 12.79 13.89 -1.22
CA ASN A 32 13.40 12.66 -0.67
C ASN A 32 12.53 12.09 0.46
N TYR A 33 12.23 10.80 0.35
CA TYR A 33 11.60 10.01 1.41
C TYR A 33 12.66 9.19 2.15
N PHE A 34 12.49 8.94 3.44
CA PHE A 34 13.42 8.11 4.19
C PHE A 34 12.73 6.85 4.69
N HIS A 35 13.32 5.69 4.40
CA HIS A 35 12.84 4.41 4.91
C HIS A 35 14.02 3.62 5.47
N PHE A 36 13.96 3.28 6.75
CA PHE A 36 15.07 2.64 7.50
C PHE A 36 16.43 3.35 7.34
N GLY A 37 16.43 4.69 7.26
CA GLY A 37 17.65 5.49 7.11
C GLY A 37 18.19 5.59 5.67
N PHE A 38 17.58 4.90 4.70
CA PHE A 38 17.90 5.05 3.29
C PHE A 38 17.00 6.09 2.62
N SER A 39 17.58 6.96 1.80
CA SER A 39 16.83 7.92 1.00
C SER A 39 16.24 7.24 -0.24
N PHE A 40 14.95 7.43 -0.45
CA PHE A 40 14.21 6.98 -1.61
C PHE A 40 13.71 8.18 -2.41
N THR A 41 13.72 8.03 -3.73
CA THR A 41 13.07 9.01 -4.59
C THR A 41 11.56 8.93 -4.43
N LYS A 42 10.88 10.04 -4.72
CA LYS A 42 9.41 10.09 -4.79
C LYS A 42 8.83 8.96 -5.65
N THR A 43 9.45 8.66 -6.80
CA THR A 43 9.02 7.57 -7.69
C THR A 43 9.15 6.19 -7.06
N GLN A 44 10.19 5.93 -6.28
CA GLN A 44 10.37 4.67 -5.55
C GLN A 44 9.34 4.52 -4.43
N GLU A 45 9.02 5.60 -3.72
CA GLU A 45 7.99 5.59 -2.68
C GLU A 45 6.61 5.30 -3.26
N ILE A 46 6.25 5.97 -4.36
CA ILE A 46 5.01 5.72 -5.11
C ILE A 46 4.95 4.24 -5.53
N LEU A 47 6.00 3.73 -6.17
CA LEU A 47 6.05 2.36 -6.65
C LEU A 47 5.89 1.35 -5.49
N LYS A 48 6.53 1.61 -4.34
CA LYS A 48 6.36 0.82 -3.12
C LYS A 48 4.91 0.83 -2.64
N GLN A 49 4.29 2.01 -2.47
CA GLN A 49 2.92 2.15 -1.99
C GLN A 49 1.91 1.43 -2.92
N PHE A 50 2.02 1.62 -4.24
CA PHE A 50 1.14 0.96 -5.22
C PHE A 50 1.36 -0.55 -5.28
N LEU A 51 2.60 -1.05 -5.19
CA LEU A 51 2.88 -2.48 -5.13
C LEU A 51 2.30 -3.11 -3.87
N THR A 52 2.56 -2.51 -2.70
CA THR A 52 2.02 -2.99 -1.42
C THR A 52 0.50 -3.02 -1.45
N SER A 53 -0.13 -1.94 -1.93
CA SER A 53 -1.59 -1.87 -2.11
C SER A 53 -2.12 -2.98 -3.02
N SER A 54 -1.49 -3.17 -4.19
CA SER A 54 -1.91 -4.18 -5.18
C SER A 54 -1.82 -5.59 -4.61
N ILE A 55 -0.73 -5.92 -3.90
CA ILE A 55 -0.55 -7.24 -3.26
C ILE A 55 -1.66 -7.48 -2.23
N LEU A 56 -1.93 -6.50 -1.35
CA LEU A 56 -2.94 -6.62 -0.30
C LEU A 56 -4.36 -6.79 -0.88
N LEU A 57 -4.70 -6.02 -1.92
CA LEU A 57 -5.99 -6.11 -2.60
C LEU A 57 -6.15 -7.43 -3.37
N LEU A 58 -5.09 -7.90 -4.04
CA LEU A 58 -5.08 -9.22 -4.69
C LEU A 58 -5.23 -10.34 -3.67
N PHE A 59 -4.56 -10.25 -2.52
CA PHE A 59 -4.68 -11.24 -1.45
C PHE A 59 -6.09 -11.25 -0.86
N TYR A 60 -6.70 -10.09 -0.64
CA TYR A 60 -8.11 -9.99 -0.25
C TYR A 60 -9.04 -10.66 -1.28
N TRP A 61 -8.84 -10.38 -2.56
CA TRP A 61 -9.65 -10.94 -3.64
C TRP A 61 -9.51 -12.45 -3.75
N TYR A 62 -8.27 -12.97 -3.64
CA TYR A 62 -8.00 -14.40 -3.64
C TYR A 62 -8.68 -15.10 -2.46
N ASN A 63 -8.55 -14.56 -1.25
CA ASN A 63 -9.20 -15.10 -0.04
C ASN A 63 -10.71 -14.88 -0.02
N ARG A 64 -11.30 -14.05 -0.91
CA ARG A 64 -12.76 -13.95 -1.07
C ARG A 64 -13.35 -15.16 -1.80
N LYS A 65 -12.57 -15.82 -2.66
CA LYS A 65 -13.01 -16.93 -3.50
C LYS A 65 -12.83 -18.32 -2.86
N LYS A 66 -12.04 -18.41 -1.79
CA LYS A 66 -11.92 -19.59 -0.92
C LYS A 66 -12.94 -19.48 0.22
#